data_AF-A0A8I2AID4-F1
#
_entry.id   AF-A0A8I2AID4-F1
#
_cell.length_a   1.000
_cell.length_b   1.000
_cell.length_c   1.000
_cell.angle_alpha   90.00
_cell.angle_beta   90.00
_cell.angle_gamma   90.00
#
_symmetry.space_group_name_H-M   'P 1'
#
loop_
_entity.id
_entity.type
_entity.pdbx_description
1 polymer ?
#
loop_
_entity_poly.entity_id
_entity_poly.type
_entity_poly.pdbx_seq_one_letter_code
_entity_poly.pdbx_strand_id
1 'polypeptide(L)'
;MKKTVLVVCAFALLLMTPPMLMIITGWHWSPETQFNSMKWLLWLTDTAGAPYSVLTALLFLGAVAFVFRSKKKQRLKILFVLICVVLLQQGLKSALKSTFKEPRPYVEWLATEYQIPSSDFYELKRSIRAKLIKDTVKQDENVPKWQRKHWQAETGYSFPSGHMLFAAGWALFLIALFWQQRLYVLSIGLAIWAEGIAFSRMLLGMHWPIDIITSVIISACFTIFGYYILRTWGVFNKAD
;
A
#
# COMPACT_ATOMS: atom_id res chain seq x y z
N MET A 1 25.44 1.19 -6.31
CA MET A 1 24.33 2.15 -6.58
C MET A 1 23.57 1.82 -7.86
N LYS A 2 24.21 1.75 -9.04
CA LYS A 2 23.49 1.40 -10.29
C LYS A 2 22.73 0.07 -10.18
N LYS A 3 23.36 -0.96 -9.58
CA LYS A 3 22.73 -2.27 -9.36
C LYS A 3 21.52 -2.20 -8.42
N THR A 4 21.64 -1.55 -7.26
CA THR A 4 20.53 -1.43 -6.31
C THR A 4 19.36 -0.63 -6.86
N VAL A 5 19.65 0.49 -7.55
CA VAL A 5 18.61 1.28 -8.20
C VAL A 5 17.90 0.46 -9.27
N LEU A 6 18.65 -0.31 -10.08
CA LEU A 6 18.06 -1.24 -11.05
C LEU A 6 17.13 -2.27 -10.38
N VAL A 7 17.55 -2.85 -9.25
CA VAL A 7 16.73 -3.80 -8.49
C VAL A 7 15.44 -3.14 -8.00
N VAL A 8 15.53 -1.95 -7.39
CA VAL A 8 14.35 -1.20 -6.94
C VAL A 8 13.42 -0.87 -8.10
N CYS A 9 13.95 -0.39 -9.22
CA CYS A 9 13.16 -0.10 -10.42
C CYS A 9 12.51 -1.37 -10.99
N ALA A 10 13.23 -2.50 -11.04
CA ALA A 10 12.69 -3.76 -11.54
C ALA A 10 11.52 -4.26 -10.68
N PHE A 11 11.67 -4.26 -9.35
CA PHE A 11 10.59 -4.65 -8.45
C PHE A 11 9.45 -3.62 -8.41
N ALA A 12 9.73 -2.33 -8.56
CA ALA A 12 8.68 -1.32 -8.69
C ALA A 12 7.87 -1.53 -9.97
N LEU A 13 8.53 -1.81 -11.10
CA LEU A 13 7.86 -2.17 -12.35
C LEU A 13 7.03 -3.44 -12.20
N LEU A 14 7.56 -4.47 -11.52
CA LEU A 14 6.83 -5.70 -11.21
C LEU A 14 5.52 -5.40 -10.47
N LEU A 15 5.58 -4.63 -9.37
CA LEU A 15 4.42 -4.21 -8.58
C LEU A 15 3.41 -3.35 -9.36
N MET A 16 3.86 -2.69 -10.43
CA MET A 16 3.01 -1.91 -11.32
C MET A 16 2.38 -2.76 -12.43
N THR A 17 2.85 -4.00 -12.65
CA THR A 17 2.33 -4.81 -13.76
C THR A 17 0.85 -5.13 -13.63
N PRO A 18 0.30 -5.60 -12.49
CA PRO A 18 -1.14 -5.88 -12.44
C PRO A 18 -2.02 -4.64 -12.57
N PRO A 19 -1.79 -3.51 -11.88
CA PRO A 19 -2.63 -2.34 -12.08
C PRO A 19 -2.52 -1.78 -13.51
N MET A 20 -1.36 -1.87 -14.17
CA MET A 20 -1.25 -1.51 -15.58
C MET A 20 -2.10 -2.42 -16.48
N LEU A 21 -2.06 -3.74 -16.26
CA LEU A 21 -2.89 -4.68 -17.00
C LEU A 21 -4.38 -4.42 -16.79
N MET A 22 -4.79 -4.08 -15.56
CA MET A 22 -6.18 -3.75 -15.24
C MET A 22 -6.64 -2.47 -15.97
N ILE A 23 -5.77 -1.46 -16.11
CA ILE A 23 -6.07 -0.27 -16.92
C ILE A 23 -6.20 -0.64 -18.40
N ILE A 24 -5.24 -1.40 -18.95
CA ILE A 24 -5.19 -1.74 -20.38
C ILE A 24 -6.40 -2.60 -20.78
N THR A 25 -6.83 -3.50 -19.90
CA THR A 25 -7.98 -4.39 -20.13
C THR A 25 -9.34 -3.70 -19.91
N GLY A 26 -9.35 -2.45 -19.43
CA GLY A 26 -10.59 -1.75 -19.08
C GLY A 26 -11.31 -2.42 -17.90
N TRP A 27 -10.55 -3.01 -16.97
CA TRP A 27 -11.13 -3.65 -15.80
C TRP A 27 -11.82 -2.61 -14.91
N HIS A 28 -13.04 -2.92 -14.50
CA HIS A 28 -13.80 -2.13 -13.54
C HIS A 28 -14.21 -2.99 -12.35
N TRP A 29 -14.18 -2.39 -11.16
CA TRP A 29 -14.62 -3.05 -9.95
C TRP A 29 -16.16 -3.09 -9.88
N SER A 30 -16.74 -4.23 -9.48
CA SER A 30 -18.16 -4.37 -9.16
C SER A 30 -18.37 -5.29 -7.96
N PRO A 31 -19.43 -5.10 -7.15
CA PRO A 31 -19.71 -5.95 -6.00
C PRO A 31 -20.14 -7.37 -6.37
N GLU A 32 -20.68 -7.60 -7.56
CA GLU A 32 -21.04 -8.93 -8.06
C GLU A 32 -19.82 -9.87 -8.17
N THR A 33 -18.63 -9.30 -8.35
CA THR A 33 -17.37 -10.06 -8.35
C THR A 33 -16.87 -10.39 -6.93
N GLN A 34 -17.57 -9.96 -5.87
CA GLN A 34 -17.18 -10.16 -4.48
C GLN A 34 -17.84 -11.39 -3.86
N PHE A 35 -17.06 -12.46 -3.73
CA PHE A 35 -17.53 -13.68 -3.07
C PHE A 35 -17.19 -13.66 -1.58
N ASN A 36 -17.99 -14.36 -0.77
CA ASN A 36 -17.70 -14.48 0.67
C ASN A 36 -16.35 -15.17 0.96
N SER A 37 -15.85 -15.98 0.02
CA SER A 37 -14.52 -16.58 0.05
C SER A 37 -13.39 -15.54 0.01
N MET A 38 -13.62 -14.34 -0.55
CA MET A 38 -12.62 -13.28 -0.68
C MET A 38 -12.29 -12.56 0.64
N LYS A 39 -12.94 -12.94 1.76
CA LYS A 39 -12.65 -12.37 3.08
C LYS A 39 -11.17 -12.47 3.49
N TRP A 40 -10.42 -13.46 2.99
CA TRP A 40 -8.98 -13.57 3.25
C TRP A 40 -8.19 -12.36 2.73
N LEU A 41 -8.67 -11.66 1.70
CA LEU A 41 -8.07 -10.41 1.20
C LEU A 41 -8.10 -9.32 2.27
N LEU A 42 -9.07 -9.34 3.19
CA LEU A 42 -9.07 -8.43 4.34
C LEU A 42 -7.93 -8.74 5.30
N TRP A 43 -7.69 -10.01 5.62
CA TRP A 43 -6.57 -10.37 6.49
C TRP A 43 -5.24 -9.96 5.87
N LEU A 44 -5.10 -10.14 4.56
CA LEU A 44 -3.94 -9.68 3.82
C LEU A 44 -3.82 -8.15 3.87
N THR A 45 -4.87 -7.40 3.50
CA THR A 45 -4.81 -5.93 3.51
C THR A 45 -4.55 -5.36 4.89
N ASP A 46 -5.08 -6.01 5.94
CA ASP A 46 -4.91 -5.59 7.32
C ASP A 46 -3.43 -5.66 7.74
N THR A 47 -2.61 -6.55 7.19
CA THR A 47 -1.16 -6.57 7.48
C THR A 47 -0.44 -5.27 7.10
N ALA A 48 -1.00 -4.48 6.17
CA ALA A 48 -0.50 -3.14 5.80
C ALA A 48 -1.38 -2.00 6.36
N GLY A 49 -2.44 -2.34 7.10
CA GLY A 49 -3.43 -1.42 7.66
C GLY A 49 -3.34 -1.28 9.18
N ALA A 50 -3.76 -0.15 9.73
CA ALA A 50 -3.81 0.00 11.18
C ALA A 50 -4.94 -0.87 11.78
N PRO A 51 -4.71 -1.58 12.91
CA PRO A 51 -3.54 -1.49 13.78
C PRO A 51 -2.40 -2.47 13.44
N TYR A 52 -2.64 -3.50 12.64
CA TYR A 52 -1.68 -4.60 12.43
C TYR A 52 -0.41 -4.19 11.68
N SER A 53 -0.44 -3.09 10.92
CA SER A 53 0.75 -2.50 10.28
C SER A 53 1.86 -2.16 11.28
N VAL A 54 1.53 -1.90 12.54
CA VAL A 54 2.53 -1.72 13.61
C VAL A 54 3.27 -3.03 13.88
N LEU A 55 2.57 -4.15 13.95
CA LEU A 55 3.18 -5.47 14.14
C LEU A 55 4.06 -5.85 12.94
N THR A 56 3.56 -5.62 11.72
CA THR A 56 4.32 -5.82 10.49
C THR A 56 5.59 -4.97 10.45
N ALA A 57 5.50 -3.69 10.84
CA ALA A 57 6.66 -2.81 10.93
C ALA A 57 7.67 -3.30 11.98
N LEU A 58 7.22 -3.72 13.16
CA LEU A 58 8.10 -4.27 14.20
C LEU A 58 8.80 -5.56 13.73
N LEU A 59 8.09 -6.44 13.02
CA LEU A 59 8.65 -7.64 12.42
C LEU A 59 9.76 -7.30 11.42
N PHE A 60 9.51 -6.33 10.52
CA PHE A 60 10.49 -5.89 9.54
C PHE A 60 11.71 -5.19 10.16
N LEU A 61 11.51 -4.35 11.18
CA LEU A 61 12.60 -3.76 11.96
C LEU A 61 13.43 -4.85 12.64
N GLY A 62 12.77 -5.86 13.22
CA GLY A 62 13.42 -7.03 13.81
C GLY A 62 14.24 -7.82 12.79
N ALA A 63 13.70 -8.06 11.60
CA ALA A 63 14.39 -8.73 10.51
C ALA A 63 15.66 -7.96 10.08
N VAL A 64 15.57 -6.64 9.91
CA VAL A 64 16.74 -5.79 9.63
C VAL A 64 17.74 -5.84 10.78
N ALA A 65 17.29 -5.77 12.02
CA ALA A 65 18.16 -5.82 13.19
C ALA A 65 18.92 -7.15 13.30
N PHE A 66 18.28 -8.26 12.92
CA PHE A 66 18.85 -9.59 12.88
C PHE A 66 19.85 -9.75 11.73
N VAL A 67 19.48 -9.37 10.49
CA VAL A 67 20.35 -9.50 9.31
C VAL A 67 21.63 -8.68 9.48
N PHE A 68 21.54 -7.46 10.02
CA PHE A 68 22.70 -6.58 10.23
C PHE A 68 23.27 -6.65 11.67
N ARG A 69 23.07 -7.77 12.39
CA ARG A 69 23.47 -7.91 13.81
C ARG A 69 24.96 -7.70 14.06
N SER A 70 25.83 -8.07 13.10
CA SER A 70 27.29 -8.03 13.28
C SER A 70 27.88 -6.62 13.19
N LYS A 71 27.18 -5.64 12.62
CA LYS A 71 27.70 -4.28 12.36
C LYS A 71 26.82 -3.22 13.02
N LYS A 72 26.96 -3.03 14.33
CA LYS A 72 26.10 -2.14 15.16
C LYS A 72 25.90 -0.73 14.57
N LYS A 73 26.98 -0.06 14.14
CA LYS A 73 26.90 1.30 13.55
C LYS A 73 26.11 1.30 12.23
N GLN A 74 26.32 0.29 11.38
CA GLN A 74 25.61 0.14 10.11
C GLN A 74 24.12 -0.10 10.36
N ARG A 75 23.80 -1.03 11.26
CA ARG A 75 22.43 -1.36 11.66
C ARG A 75 21.65 -0.14 12.13
N LEU A 76 22.22 0.66 13.04
CA LEU A 76 21.54 1.85 13.57
C LEU A 76 21.24 2.88 12.47
N LYS A 77 22.19 3.13 11.56
CA LYS A 77 21.97 4.02 10.41
C LYS A 77 20.85 3.52 9.49
N ILE A 78 20.84 2.21 9.18
CA ILE A 78 19.78 1.60 8.35
C ILE A 78 18.42 1.75 9.01
N LEU A 79 18.29 1.37 10.28
CA LEU A 79 17.01 1.47 11.01
C LEU A 79 16.52 2.91 11.08
N PHE A 80 17.42 3.87 11.36
CA PHE A 80 17.08 5.29 11.38
C PHE A 80 16.52 5.77 10.04
N VAL A 81 17.24 5.53 8.93
CA VAL A 81 16.81 5.96 7.60
C VAL A 81 15.50 5.28 7.21
N LEU A 82 15.35 3.98 7.48
CA LEU A 82 14.13 3.23 7.18
C LEU A 82 12.91 3.82 7.90
N ILE A 83 13.03 4.09 9.20
CA ILE A 83 11.96 4.73 9.99
C ILE A 83 11.65 6.13 9.43
N CYS A 84 12.67 6.95 9.17
CA CYS A 84 12.47 8.29 8.62
C CYS A 84 11.76 8.25 7.26
N VAL A 85 12.17 7.36 6.36
CA VAL A 85 11.55 7.21 5.04
C VAL A 85 10.07 6.84 5.17
N VAL A 86 9.74 5.84 5.99
CA VAL A 86 8.35 5.42 6.19
C VAL A 86 7.52 6.55 6.80
N LEU A 87 8.03 7.27 7.80
CA LEU A 87 7.33 8.41 8.41
C LEU A 87 7.10 9.54 7.40
N LEU A 88 8.09 9.86 6.58
CA LEU A 88 7.97 10.90 5.54
C LEU A 88 6.92 10.52 4.49
N GLN A 89 6.85 9.25 4.08
CA GLN A 89 5.80 8.77 3.16
C GLN A 89 4.40 8.93 3.76
N GLN A 90 4.23 8.65 5.05
CA GLN A 90 2.94 8.83 5.74
C GLN A 90 2.57 10.31 5.92
N GLY A 91 3.57 11.18 6.10
CA GLY A 91 3.40 12.63 6.06
C GLY A 91 2.92 13.10 4.67
N LEU A 92 3.59 12.67 3.61
CA LEU A 92 3.23 13.01 2.23
C LEU A 92 1.82 12.53 1.87
N LYS A 93 1.43 11.30 2.27
CA LYS A 93 0.06 10.80 2.12
C LYS A 93 -0.97 11.75 2.69
N SER A 94 -0.70 12.28 3.89
CA SER A 94 -1.63 13.17 4.59
C SER A 94 -1.78 14.50 3.85
N ALA A 95 -0.71 15.01 3.25
CA ALA A 95 -0.74 16.19 2.39
C ALA A 95 -1.48 15.94 1.07
N LEU A 96 -1.25 14.80 0.41
CA LEU A 96 -1.91 14.49 -0.87
C LEU A 96 -3.41 14.25 -0.70
N LYS A 97 -3.84 13.63 0.41
CA LYS A 97 -5.26 13.37 0.69
C LYS A 97 -6.11 14.62 0.88
N SER A 98 -5.51 15.77 1.22
CA SER A 98 -6.25 17.04 1.30
C SER A 98 -6.39 17.73 -0.06
N THR A 99 -5.53 17.39 -1.02
CA THR A 99 -5.53 17.98 -2.36
C THR A 99 -6.42 17.22 -3.33
N PHE A 100 -6.35 15.89 -3.34
CA PHE A 100 -7.05 15.06 -4.33
C PHE A 100 -8.39 14.55 -3.76
N LYS A 101 -9.49 14.94 -4.40
CA LYS A 101 -10.87 14.60 -4.02
C LYS A 101 -11.45 13.48 -4.90
N GLU A 102 -10.66 12.46 -5.16
CA GLU A 102 -11.08 11.36 -6.02
C GLU A 102 -11.95 10.33 -5.26
N PRO A 103 -13.15 10.00 -5.79
CA PRO A 103 -14.05 9.03 -5.19
C PRO A 103 -13.50 7.61 -5.34
N ARG A 104 -13.79 6.75 -4.35
CA ARG A 104 -13.41 5.34 -4.41
C ARG A 104 -14.32 4.55 -5.37
N PRO A 105 -13.84 3.44 -5.96
CA PRO A 105 -14.66 2.59 -6.83
C PRO A 105 -16.01 2.19 -6.22
N TYR A 106 -16.03 1.79 -4.95
CA TYR A 106 -17.29 1.43 -4.30
C TYR A 106 -18.25 2.62 -4.12
N VAL A 107 -17.74 3.85 -4.01
CA VAL A 107 -18.57 5.06 -3.88
C VAL A 107 -19.21 5.42 -5.21
N GLU A 108 -18.46 5.29 -6.31
CA GLU A 108 -19.00 5.46 -7.67
C GLU A 108 -20.08 4.42 -7.98
N TRP A 109 -19.88 3.18 -7.54
CA TRP A 109 -20.93 2.16 -7.63
C TRP A 109 -22.16 2.53 -6.79
N LEU A 110 -21.98 2.98 -5.53
CA LEU A 110 -23.11 3.44 -4.70
C LEU A 110 -23.87 4.61 -5.36
N ALA A 111 -23.15 5.51 -6.04
CA ALA A 111 -23.73 6.63 -6.74
C ALA A 111 -24.58 6.19 -7.94
N THR A 112 -24.13 5.17 -8.66
CA THR A 112 -24.84 4.62 -9.81
C THR A 112 -26.05 3.78 -9.38
N GLU A 113 -25.86 2.87 -8.43
CA GLU A 113 -26.88 1.88 -8.04
C GLU A 113 -27.99 2.49 -7.17
N TYR A 114 -27.61 3.32 -6.20
CA TYR A 114 -28.54 3.90 -5.22
C TYR A 114 -28.83 5.39 -5.46
N GLN A 115 -28.33 5.96 -6.56
CA GLN A 115 -28.56 7.37 -6.92
C GLN A 115 -28.09 8.35 -5.82
N ILE A 116 -26.95 8.04 -5.19
CA ILE A 116 -26.31 8.87 -4.16
C ILE A 116 -25.07 9.53 -4.75
N PRO A 117 -25.15 10.76 -5.29
CA PRO A 117 -24.00 11.42 -5.93
C PRO A 117 -22.75 11.37 -5.03
N SER A 118 -21.59 11.07 -5.64
CA SER A 118 -20.35 10.95 -4.87
C SER A 118 -19.95 12.29 -4.22
N SER A 119 -20.32 13.43 -4.82
CA SER A 119 -20.21 14.76 -4.21
C SER A 119 -20.88 14.83 -2.84
N ASP A 120 -22.16 14.47 -2.79
CA ASP A 120 -23.02 14.57 -1.62
C ASP A 120 -22.52 13.61 -0.53
N PHE A 121 -22.06 12.43 -0.94
CA PHE A 121 -21.41 11.48 -0.04
C PHE A 121 -20.20 12.11 0.67
N TYR A 122 -19.33 12.82 -0.05
CA TYR A 122 -18.10 13.39 0.51
C TYR A 122 -18.28 14.71 1.27
N GLU A 123 -19.41 15.42 1.08
CA GLU A 123 -19.79 16.56 1.92
C GLU A 123 -20.13 16.15 3.36
N LEU A 124 -20.58 14.90 3.54
CA LEU A 124 -20.93 14.37 4.85
C LEU A 124 -19.71 14.11 5.75
N LYS A 125 -19.89 14.34 7.04
CA LYS A 125 -18.93 13.95 8.07
C LYS A 125 -18.64 12.45 7.98
N ARG A 126 -17.39 12.05 8.29
CA ARG A 126 -16.91 10.66 8.16
C ARG A 126 -17.81 9.63 8.87
N SER A 127 -18.33 9.98 10.05
CA SER A 127 -19.25 9.13 10.82
C SER A 127 -20.61 8.95 10.14
N ILE A 128 -21.12 10.01 9.49
CA ILE A 128 -22.39 9.97 8.75
C ILE A 128 -22.21 9.15 7.47
N ARG A 129 -21.10 9.32 6.74
CA ARG A 129 -20.75 8.46 5.59
C ARG A 129 -20.77 6.97 5.94
N ALA A 130 -20.19 6.60 7.07
CA ALA A 130 -20.19 5.21 7.53
C ALA A 130 -21.62 4.71 7.80
N LYS A 131 -22.44 5.52 8.47
CA LYS A 131 -23.84 5.17 8.73
C LYS A 131 -24.65 5.05 7.42
N LEU A 132 -24.46 5.97 6.48
CA LEU A 132 -25.09 5.94 5.17
C LEU A 132 -24.79 4.63 4.44
N ILE A 133 -23.51 4.24 4.34
CA ILE A 133 -23.12 2.93 3.76
C ILE A 133 -23.85 1.80 4.48
N LYS A 134 -23.81 1.78 5.81
CA LYS A 134 -24.42 0.70 6.61
C LYS A 134 -25.91 0.53 6.30
N ASP A 135 -26.62 1.64 6.19
CA ASP A 135 -28.08 1.67 6.03
C ASP A 135 -28.49 1.40 4.57
N THR A 136 -27.77 1.96 3.59
CA THR A 136 -28.01 1.75 2.14
C THR A 136 -27.82 0.30 1.72
N VAL A 137 -26.63 -0.28 1.95
CA VAL A 137 -26.34 -1.66 1.52
C VAL A 137 -26.75 -2.69 2.57
N LYS A 138 -27.69 -2.35 3.46
CA LYS A 138 -28.03 -3.23 4.58
C LYS A 138 -28.66 -4.54 4.11
N GLN A 139 -29.59 -4.39 3.16
CA GLN A 139 -30.44 -5.42 2.59
C GLN A 139 -29.89 -5.97 1.27
N ASP A 140 -28.79 -5.41 0.76
CA ASP A 140 -28.13 -5.91 -0.44
C ASP A 140 -27.40 -7.24 -0.16
N GLU A 141 -27.80 -8.29 -0.86
CA GLU A 141 -27.21 -9.63 -0.75
C GLU A 141 -25.86 -9.72 -1.47
N ASN A 142 -25.60 -8.86 -2.47
CA ASN A 142 -24.34 -8.79 -3.20
C ASN A 142 -23.22 -8.17 -2.36
N VAL A 143 -23.53 -7.55 -1.21
CA VAL A 143 -22.54 -6.95 -0.32
C VAL A 143 -22.43 -7.73 1.00
N PRO A 144 -21.43 -8.63 1.11
CA PRO A 144 -21.18 -9.37 2.33
C PRO A 144 -21.00 -8.45 3.54
N LYS A 145 -21.45 -8.91 4.72
CA LYS A 145 -21.36 -8.16 5.99
C LYS A 145 -19.94 -7.68 6.31
N TRP A 146 -18.93 -8.48 5.98
CA TRP A 146 -17.53 -8.13 6.21
C TRP A 146 -17.07 -6.96 5.31
N GLN A 147 -17.49 -6.96 4.04
CA GLN A 147 -17.14 -5.92 3.07
C GLN A 147 -17.77 -4.58 3.45
N ARG A 148 -19.05 -4.62 3.81
CA ARG A 148 -19.77 -3.46 4.36
C ARG A 148 -19.08 -2.87 5.59
N LYS A 149 -18.57 -3.70 6.50
CA LYS A 149 -17.84 -3.24 7.68
C LYS A 149 -16.51 -2.58 7.29
N HIS A 150 -15.82 -3.14 6.28
CA HIS A 150 -14.60 -2.56 5.75
C HIS A 150 -14.84 -1.17 5.12
N TRP A 151 -15.85 -1.03 4.27
CA TRP A 151 -16.21 0.28 3.68
C TRP A 151 -16.55 1.35 4.72
N GLN A 152 -17.29 0.98 5.77
CA GLN A 152 -17.59 1.88 6.89
C GLN A 152 -16.32 2.42 7.58
N ALA A 153 -15.26 1.62 7.65
CA ALA A 153 -14.00 2.04 8.26
C ALA A 153 -13.20 2.99 7.34
N GLU A 154 -13.37 2.89 6.02
CA GLU A 154 -12.47 3.46 5.02
C GLU A 154 -13.11 4.53 4.11
N THR A 155 -13.99 5.35 4.65
CA THR A 155 -14.82 6.30 3.87
C THR A 155 -14.11 7.52 3.24
N GLY A 156 -12.80 7.69 3.41
CA GLY A 156 -12.04 8.81 2.84
C GLY A 156 -11.88 8.73 1.31
N TYR A 157 -11.32 9.77 0.70
CA TYR A 157 -10.96 9.77 -0.74
C TYR A 157 -9.95 8.66 -1.08
N SER A 158 -9.96 8.21 -2.33
CA SER A 158 -9.14 7.08 -2.80
C SER A 158 -7.65 7.43 -2.77
N PHE A 159 -7.27 8.57 -3.34
CA PHE A 159 -5.88 8.88 -3.63
C PHE A 159 -5.10 9.48 -2.45
N PRO A 160 -3.82 9.14 -2.25
CA PRO A 160 -3.15 7.92 -2.69
C PRO A 160 -3.46 6.73 -1.74
N SER A 161 -3.10 5.53 -2.15
CA SER A 161 -3.28 4.32 -1.33
C SER A 161 -2.28 4.25 -0.18
N GLY A 162 -2.78 4.47 1.05
CA GLY A 162 -1.95 4.37 2.25
C GLY A 162 -1.42 2.96 2.53
N HIS A 163 -2.22 1.93 2.23
CA HIS A 163 -1.80 0.53 2.36
C HIS A 163 -0.68 0.21 1.36
N MET A 164 -0.80 0.70 0.13
CA MET A 164 0.23 0.49 -0.88
C MET A 164 1.50 1.29 -0.59
N LEU A 165 1.39 2.53 -0.11
CA LEU A 165 2.55 3.32 0.35
C LEU A 165 3.33 2.59 1.45
N PHE A 166 2.62 2.00 2.41
CA PHE A 166 3.24 1.18 3.45
C PHE A 166 3.87 -0.08 2.85
N ALA A 167 3.12 -0.87 2.09
CA ALA A 167 3.58 -2.13 1.54
C ALA A 167 4.76 -1.97 0.58
N ALA A 168 4.65 -1.10 -0.43
CA ALA A 168 5.73 -0.81 -1.36
C ALA A 168 6.91 -0.12 -0.67
N GLY A 169 6.68 0.81 0.26
CA GLY A 169 7.74 1.48 1.01
C GLY A 169 8.61 0.50 1.79
N TRP A 170 8.00 -0.41 2.54
CA TRP A 170 8.74 -1.47 3.24
C TRP A 170 9.36 -2.48 2.27
N ALA A 171 8.58 -3.03 1.34
CA ALA A 171 9.05 -4.08 0.45
C ALA A 171 10.23 -3.61 -0.40
N LEU A 172 10.13 -2.48 -1.10
CA LEU A 172 11.20 -1.98 -1.97
C LEU A 172 12.47 -1.65 -1.19
N PHE A 173 12.34 -1.02 0.00
CA PHE A 173 13.50 -0.71 0.83
C PHE A 173 14.19 -1.97 1.35
N LEU A 174 13.42 -2.93 1.88
CA LEU A 174 13.96 -4.18 2.37
C LEU A 174 14.54 -5.04 1.24
N ILE A 175 13.90 -5.08 0.07
CA ILE A 175 14.43 -5.73 -1.12
C ILE A 175 15.79 -5.12 -1.48
N ALA A 176 15.92 -3.79 -1.50
CA ALA A 176 17.18 -3.11 -1.77
C ALA A 176 18.29 -3.52 -0.78
N LEU A 177 17.97 -3.73 0.50
CA LEU A 177 18.92 -4.17 1.53
C LEU A 177 19.27 -5.67 1.41
N PHE A 178 18.24 -6.52 1.33
CA PHE A 178 18.34 -7.97 1.39
C PHE A 178 18.94 -8.56 0.11
N TRP A 179 18.69 -7.94 -1.04
CA TRP A 179 19.29 -8.34 -2.31
C TRP A 179 20.82 -8.25 -2.27
N GLN A 180 21.36 -7.22 -1.61
CA GLN A 180 22.82 -7.07 -1.44
C GLN A 180 23.43 -8.13 -0.52
N GLN A 181 22.64 -8.61 0.45
CA GLN A 181 23.02 -9.72 1.34
C GLN A 181 22.74 -11.09 0.71
N ARG A 182 22.35 -11.15 -0.58
CA ARG A 182 21.97 -12.37 -1.31
C ARG A 182 20.77 -13.11 -0.70
N LEU A 183 19.94 -12.42 0.08
CA LEU A 183 18.74 -12.97 0.72
C LEU A 183 17.55 -12.93 -0.25
N TYR A 184 17.71 -13.52 -1.43
CA TYR A 184 16.76 -13.41 -2.54
C TYR A 184 15.37 -13.97 -2.20
N VAL A 185 15.31 -15.06 -1.42
CA VAL A 185 14.03 -15.66 -0.98
C VAL A 185 13.22 -14.66 -0.16
N LEU A 186 13.85 -13.91 0.76
CA LEU A 186 13.17 -12.88 1.53
C LEU A 186 12.72 -11.73 0.64
N SER A 187 13.56 -11.30 -0.32
CA SER A 187 13.20 -10.26 -1.28
C SER A 187 11.99 -10.64 -2.13
N ILE A 188 11.94 -11.87 -2.63
CA ILE A 188 10.81 -12.38 -3.43
C ILE A 188 9.55 -12.49 -2.55
N GLY A 189 9.67 -13.00 -1.32
CA GLY A 189 8.54 -13.06 -0.39
C GLY A 189 7.94 -11.69 -0.08
N LEU A 190 8.78 -10.66 0.08
CA LEU A 190 8.32 -9.27 0.26
C LEU A 190 7.61 -8.73 -0.98
N ALA A 191 8.11 -9.05 -2.18
CA ALA A 191 7.46 -8.64 -3.43
C ALA A 191 6.08 -9.30 -3.58
N ILE A 192 5.97 -10.61 -3.31
CA ILE A 192 4.71 -11.35 -3.34
C ILE A 192 3.71 -10.76 -2.34
N TRP A 193 4.17 -10.45 -1.12
CA TRP A 193 3.31 -9.81 -0.12
C TRP A 193 2.81 -8.44 -0.60
N ALA A 194 3.69 -7.57 -1.10
CA ALA A 194 3.31 -6.25 -1.59
C ALA A 194 2.37 -6.32 -2.81
N GLU A 195 2.58 -7.28 -3.71
CA GLU A 195 1.69 -7.56 -4.84
C GLU A 195 0.30 -7.99 -4.34
N GLY A 196 0.27 -8.87 -3.33
CA GLY A 196 -0.97 -9.29 -2.68
C GLY A 196 -1.74 -8.12 -2.05
N ILE A 197 -1.05 -7.14 -1.47
CA ILE A 197 -1.66 -5.88 -1.01
C ILE A 197 -2.22 -5.08 -2.18
N ALA A 198 -1.46 -4.92 -3.27
CA ALA A 198 -1.94 -4.20 -4.46
C ALA A 198 -3.26 -4.79 -4.97
N PHE A 199 -3.31 -6.11 -5.15
CA PHE A 199 -4.52 -6.82 -5.55
C PHE A 199 -5.65 -6.67 -4.53
N SER A 200 -5.39 -6.84 -3.24
CA SER A 200 -6.45 -6.72 -2.23
C SER A 200 -7.10 -5.34 -2.28
N ARG A 201 -6.32 -4.26 -2.49
CA ARG A 201 -6.86 -2.89 -2.54
C ARG A 201 -7.76 -2.65 -3.76
N MET A 202 -7.41 -3.19 -4.92
CA MET A 202 -8.21 -3.05 -6.14
C MET A 202 -9.43 -3.95 -6.08
N LEU A 203 -9.25 -5.23 -5.74
CA LEU A 203 -10.34 -6.22 -5.67
C LEU A 203 -11.37 -5.87 -4.59
N LEU A 204 -10.98 -5.24 -3.48
CA LEU A 204 -11.94 -4.79 -2.45
C LEU A 204 -12.67 -3.49 -2.82
N GLY A 205 -12.44 -2.93 -4.02
CA GLY A 205 -13.11 -1.71 -4.48
C GLY A 205 -12.63 -0.44 -3.77
N MET A 206 -11.44 -0.50 -3.17
CA MET A 206 -10.96 0.58 -2.32
C MET A 206 -10.16 1.62 -3.08
N HIS A 207 -9.49 1.23 -4.16
CA HIS A 207 -8.58 2.08 -4.92
C HIS A 207 -8.65 1.77 -6.40
N TRP A 208 -8.46 2.81 -7.20
CA TRP A 208 -8.24 2.65 -8.63
C TRP A 208 -6.82 2.15 -8.89
N PRO A 209 -6.57 1.46 -10.03
CA PRO A 209 -5.22 1.02 -10.38
C PRO A 209 -4.19 2.17 -10.39
N ILE A 210 -4.60 3.38 -10.78
CA ILE A 210 -3.73 4.56 -10.78
C ILE A 210 -3.25 4.95 -9.37
N ASP A 211 -4.11 4.82 -8.34
CA ASP A 211 -3.74 5.07 -6.93
C ASP A 211 -2.58 4.17 -6.50
N ILE A 212 -2.62 2.91 -6.93
CA ILE A 212 -1.63 1.88 -6.62
C ILE A 212 -0.31 2.20 -7.32
N ILE A 213 -0.37 2.49 -8.62
CA ILE A 213 0.81 2.87 -9.43
C ILE A 213 1.51 4.09 -8.81
N THR A 214 0.77 5.14 -8.50
CA THR A 214 1.37 6.35 -7.92
C THR A 214 1.99 6.08 -6.55
N SER A 215 1.34 5.25 -5.73
CA SER A 215 1.89 4.85 -4.43
C SER A 215 3.19 4.05 -4.56
N VAL A 216 3.31 3.19 -5.58
CA VAL A 216 4.55 2.46 -5.89
C VAL A 216 5.65 3.42 -6.34
N ILE A 217 5.35 4.35 -7.25
CA ILE A 217 6.31 5.35 -7.73
C ILE A 217 6.85 6.19 -6.57
N ILE A 218 5.96 6.72 -5.72
CA ILE A 218 6.36 7.48 -4.52
C ILE A 218 7.29 6.63 -3.66
N SER A 219 6.92 5.37 -3.41
CA SER A 219 7.71 4.45 -2.58
C SER A 219 9.08 4.13 -3.17
N ALA A 220 9.18 3.96 -4.49
CA ALA A 220 10.43 3.77 -5.19
C ALA A 220 11.35 5.00 -5.07
N CYS A 221 10.81 6.20 -5.26
CA CYS A 221 11.57 7.45 -5.10
C CYS A 221 12.13 7.61 -3.68
N PHE A 222 11.29 7.39 -2.66
CA PHE A 222 11.70 7.43 -1.26
C PHE A 222 12.73 6.36 -0.91
N THR A 223 12.59 5.16 -1.48
CA THR A 223 13.56 4.06 -1.31
C THR A 223 14.91 4.43 -1.90
N ILE A 224 14.94 4.94 -3.14
CA ILE A 224 16.18 5.35 -3.81
C ILE A 224 16.85 6.48 -3.03
N PHE A 225 16.08 7.46 -2.54
CA PHE A 225 16.58 8.55 -1.73
C PHE A 225 17.17 8.07 -0.40
N GLY A 226 16.46 7.21 0.34
CA GLY A 226 16.98 6.64 1.58
C GLY A 226 18.22 5.78 1.36
N TYR A 227 18.26 4.99 0.30
CA TYR A 227 19.44 4.22 -0.08
C TYR A 227 20.64 5.12 -0.42
N TYR A 228 20.39 6.23 -1.12
CA TYR A 228 21.41 7.24 -1.40
C TYR A 228 22.00 7.82 -0.10
N ILE A 229 21.17 8.18 0.88
CA ILE A 229 21.62 8.65 2.21
C ILE A 229 22.50 7.60 2.91
N LEU A 230 22.08 6.33 2.91
CA LEU A 230 22.88 5.27 3.53
C LEU A 230 24.26 5.16 2.88
N ARG A 231 24.32 5.27 1.55
CA ARG A 231 25.58 5.26 0.81
C ARG A 231 26.47 6.45 1.17
N THR A 232 25.94 7.67 1.20
CA THR A 232 26.73 8.87 1.56
C THR A 232 27.25 8.79 2.99
N TRP A 233 26.54 8.10 3.89
CA TRP A 233 26.97 7.82 5.26
C TRP A 233 27.96 6.65 5.39
N GLY A 234 28.44 6.09 4.28
CA GLY A 234 29.42 5.00 4.27
C GLY A 234 28.89 3.67 4.79
N VAL A 235 27.57 3.43 4.69
CA VAL A 235 26.93 2.16 5.11
C VAL A 235 27.24 1.04 4.10
N PHE A 236 27.33 1.38 2.80
CA PHE A 236 27.62 0.46 1.70
C PHE A 236 28.87 0.91 0.93
N ASN A 237 29.67 -0.02 0.44
CA ASN A 237 30.95 0.28 -0.22
C ASN A 237 30.72 0.72 -1.68
N LYS A 238 31.71 1.36 -2.30
CA LYS A 238 31.61 1.83 -3.71
C LYS A 238 31.34 0.70 -4.73
N ALA A 239 31.65 -0.56 -4.38
CA ALA A 239 31.47 -1.75 -5.21
C ALA A 239 30.09 -2.41 -5.11
N ASP A 240 29.25 -1.99 -4.15
CA ASP A 240 27.84 -2.42 -3.99
C ASP A 240 26.89 -1.53 -4.83
#